data_AF-A0A0N6ZLJ0-F1
#
_entry.id   AF-A0A0N6ZLJ0-F1
#
_cell.length_a   1.000
_cell.length_b   1.000
_cell.length_c   1.000
_cell.angle_alpha   90.00
_cell.angle_beta   90.00
_cell.angle_gamma   90.00
#
_symmetry.space_group_name_H-M   'P 1'
#
loop_
_entity.id
_entity.type
_entity.pdbx_description
1 polymer ?
#
loop_
_entity_poly.entity_id
_entity_poly.type
_entity_poly.pdbx_seq_one_letter_code
_entity_poly.pdbx_strand_id
1 'polypeptide(L)'
;MARTITRPQFEALRTAAPVTEWQDLPASHALASLKDRRAVVARRSTVDVLVRLGLVELADGAVSEETGRPWNRIHALTPAGEAIAASLEEGGPLVTLDRIAEAVAAQATTPATPAPAVTPGDVIRPGVTIRKDGRMQWTVERDGHMGVIFDEGGMSRGRWAAWSPFAATRHNIAAFTHNAEEAVDAILATLPARVSTLAKASGHTPADIVDEAGTLADEWASQGPRAVFRTAVIADEAELSGPAALAVLEALAARAAEETAAEAAPVPGEPEWRTLKGVQVPFFLYGEEREGGRFAPAGDRKQVTGQPLRVVRLWMSGDIRYGEDETGRELYLWGAASKFWAAPAR
;
A
#
# COMPACT_ATOMS: atom_id res chain seq x y z
N MET A 1 13.12 17.28 -41.80
CA MET A 1 13.50 16.03 -41.10
C MET A 1 12.67 15.95 -39.84
N ALA A 2 11.93 14.86 -39.64
CA ALA A 2 11.17 14.66 -38.39
C ALA A 2 12.16 14.55 -37.22
N ARG A 3 11.89 15.29 -36.13
CA ARG A 3 12.71 15.20 -34.92
C ARG A 3 12.31 13.94 -34.17
N THR A 4 13.28 13.08 -33.88
CA THR A 4 13.08 11.83 -33.13
C THR A 4 13.79 11.90 -31.78
N ILE A 5 13.38 11.05 -30.85
CA ILE A 5 14.18 10.83 -29.64
C ILE A 5 15.52 10.19 -30.01
N THR A 6 16.56 10.57 -29.29
CA THR A 6 17.91 10.05 -29.48
C THR A 6 18.00 8.60 -29.02
N ARG A 7 18.96 7.82 -29.56
CA ARG A 7 19.16 6.42 -29.18
C ARG A 7 19.35 6.20 -27.66
N PRO A 8 20.04 7.08 -26.91
CA PRO A 8 20.10 6.97 -25.45
C PRO A 8 18.75 7.19 -24.73
N GLN A 9 17.88 8.07 -25.26
CA GLN A 9 16.52 8.27 -24.72
C GLN A 9 15.62 7.08 -25.02
N PHE A 10 15.76 6.51 -26.22
CA PHE A 10 15.07 5.30 -26.65
C PHE A 10 15.39 4.11 -25.72
N GLU A 11 16.68 3.84 -25.49
CA GLU A 11 17.07 2.73 -24.60
C GLU A 11 16.62 2.98 -23.16
N ALA A 12 16.71 4.21 -22.66
CA ALA A 12 16.23 4.56 -21.32
C ALA A 12 14.73 4.29 -21.15
N LEU A 13 13.91 4.66 -22.13
CA LEU A 13 12.45 4.44 -22.10
C LEU A 13 12.09 2.95 -22.20
N ARG A 14 12.76 2.20 -23.09
CA ARG A 14 12.59 0.74 -23.23
C ARG A 14 12.92 0.00 -21.93
N THR A 15 13.99 0.40 -21.25
CA THR A 15 14.39 -0.24 -19.97
C THR A 15 13.56 0.19 -18.75
N ALA A 16 12.68 1.18 -18.90
CA ALA A 16 11.81 1.65 -17.83
C ALA A 16 10.44 0.94 -17.79
N ALA A 17 10.14 0.07 -18.77
CA ALA A 17 8.92 -0.72 -18.79
C ALA A 17 8.89 -1.74 -17.62
N PRO A 18 7.74 -1.94 -16.95
CA PRO A 18 7.61 -2.95 -15.91
C PRO A 18 7.65 -4.35 -16.54
N VAL A 19 8.79 -5.04 -16.42
CA VAL A 19 8.87 -6.46 -16.76
C VAL A 19 8.41 -7.27 -15.55
N THR A 20 7.09 -7.41 -15.40
CA THR A 20 6.47 -8.22 -14.35
C THR A 20 6.93 -9.69 -14.35
N GLU A 21 7.52 -10.19 -15.42
CA GLU A 21 7.94 -11.60 -15.55
C GLU A 21 9.33 -11.92 -14.95
N TRP A 22 10.13 -10.93 -14.52
CA TRP A 22 11.54 -11.17 -14.14
C TRP A 22 11.79 -11.17 -12.62
N GLN A 23 10.77 -10.82 -11.82
CA GLN A 23 10.87 -10.78 -10.37
C GLN A 23 11.06 -12.18 -9.75
N ASP A 24 10.60 -13.23 -10.43
CA ASP A 24 10.60 -14.63 -9.95
C ASP A 24 11.82 -15.46 -10.35
N LEU A 25 12.82 -14.88 -11.04
CA LEU A 25 14.01 -15.63 -11.43
C LEU A 25 14.88 -15.99 -10.20
N PRO A 26 15.31 -17.26 -10.02
CA PRO A 26 16.17 -17.65 -8.92
C PRO A 26 17.54 -16.96 -9.01
N ALA A 27 18.18 -16.68 -7.87
CA ALA A 27 19.41 -15.89 -7.80
C ALA A 27 20.60 -16.48 -8.60
N SER A 28 20.54 -17.79 -8.90
CA SER A 28 21.51 -18.52 -9.71
C SER A 28 21.34 -18.32 -11.22
N HIS A 29 20.26 -17.69 -11.67
CA HIS A 29 20.01 -17.44 -13.08
C HIS A 29 20.95 -16.34 -13.61
N ALA A 30 21.53 -16.51 -14.81
CA ALA A 30 22.50 -15.55 -15.37
C ALA A 30 21.93 -14.11 -15.51
N LEU A 31 20.60 -14.00 -15.60
CA LEU A 31 19.87 -12.72 -15.67
C LEU A 31 19.37 -12.21 -14.30
N ALA A 32 19.53 -12.96 -13.19
CA ALA A 32 19.14 -12.50 -11.86
C ALA A 32 20.02 -11.35 -11.34
N SER A 33 21.23 -11.20 -11.88
CA SER A 33 22.12 -10.03 -11.65
C SER A 33 21.54 -8.70 -12.14
N LEU A 34 20.40 -8.74 -12.85
CA LEU A 34 19.68 -7.57 -13.33
C LEU A 34 18.58 -7.10 -12.37
N LYS A 35 18.35 -7.81 -11.24
CA LYS A 35 17.32 -7.47 -10.23
C LYS A 35 17.53 -6.11 -9.55
N ASP A 36 18.75 -5.55 -9.57
CA ASP A 36 19.08 -4.23 -9.03
C ASP A 36 19.08 -3.09 -10.06
N ARG A 37 18.26 -3.16 -11.11
CA ARG A 37 18.24 -2.12 -12.14
C ARG A 37 17.29 -0.97 -11.83
N ARG A 38 17.83 -0.08 -11.00
CA ARG A 38 17.68 1.38 -11.12
C ARG A 38 18.12 1.80 -12.54
N ALA A 39 17.68 2.97 -13.05
CA ALA A 39 18.11 3.54 -14.33
C ALA A 39 19.61 3.95 -14.35
N VAL A 40 20.53 3.02 -14.06
CA VAL A 40 21.93 3.28 -13.68
C VAL A 40 22.82 3.75 -14.84
N VAL A 41 22.30 3.95 -16.05
CA VAL A 41 23.16 4.43 -17.17
C VAL A 41 22.55 5.56 -18.00
N ALA A 42 21.38 6.10 -17.63
CA ALA A 42 20.87 7.31 -18.30
C ALA A 42 21.54 8.54 -17.68
N ARG A 43 22.26 9.34 -18.49
CA ARG A 43 22.75 10.65 -18.05
C ARG A 43 21.56 11.48 -17.55
N ARG A 44 21.75 12.32 -16.51
CA ARG A 44 20.71 13.21 -15.97
C ARG A 44 19.96 13.99 -17.05
N SER A 45 20.69 14.49 -18.06
CA SER A 45 20.11 15.19 -19.21
C SER A 45 19.12 14.36 -20.03
N THR A 46 19.27 13.03 -20.06
CA THR A 46 18.35 12.10 -20.73
C THR A 46 17.04 12.00 -19.95
N VAL A 47 17.14 11.86 -18.63
CA VAL A 47 15.97 11.77 -17.73
C VAL A 47 15.19 13.09 -17.73
N ASP A 48 15.88 14.23 -17.63
CA ASP A 48 15.25 15.55 -17.65
C ASP A 48 14.44 15.78 -18.96
N VAL A 49 14.90 15.24 -20.08
CA VAL A 49 14.17 15.33 -21.35
C VAL A 49 12.95 14.41 -21.35
N LEU A 50 13.03 13.19 -20.83
CA LEU A 50 11.89 12.27 -20.74
C LEU A 50 10.79 12.80 -19.81
N VAL A 51 11.17 13.44 -18.70
CA VAL A 51 10.24 14.14 -17.79
C VAL A 51 9.58 15.32 -18.50
N ARG A 52 10.35 16.16 -19.22
CA ARG A 52 9.78 17.28 -19.99
C ARG A 52 8.83 16.83 -21.10
N LEU A 53 9.02 15.63 -21.62
CA LEU A 53 8.14 15.02 -22.62
C LEU A 53 6.92 14.33 -22.01
N GLY A 54 6.78 14.31 -20.67
CA GLY A 54 5.65 13.70 -19.97
C GLY A 54 5.62 12.17 -20.05
N LEU A 55 6.77 11.52 -20.32
CA LEU A 55 6.86 10.07 -20.49
C LEU A 55 7.20 9.34 -19.18
N VAL A 56 7.69 10.06 -18.18
CA VAL A 56 8.26 9.49 -16.96
C VAL A 56 7.95 10.38 -15.76
N GLU A 57 7.65 9.77 -14.61
CA GLU A 57 7.51 10.45 -13.32
C GLU A 57 8.70 10.14 -12.39
N LEU A 58 9.12 11.16 -11.62
CA LEU A 58 10.18 11.03 -10.63
C LEU A 58 9.56 10.72 -9.26
N ALA A 59 10.20 9.82 -8.50
CA ALA A 59 9.90 9.72 -7.06
C ALA A 59 10.59 10.86 -6.31
N ASP A 60 9.85 11.57 -5.48
CA ASP A 60 10.43 12.52 -4.54
C ASP A 60 11.26 11.80 -3.46
N GLY A 61 12.40 12.39 -3.09
CA GLY A 61 13.09 12.09 -1.84
C GLY A 61 14.10 10.92 -1.83
N ALA A 62 14.43 10.28 -2.96
CA ALA A 62 15.41 9.18 -2.95
C ALA A 62 16.87 9.68 -2.78
N VAL A 63 17.52 9.28 -1.69
CA VAL A 63 18.94 9.52 -1.41
C VAL A 63 19.72 8.21 -1.58
N SER A 64 20.86 8.25 -2.24
CA SER A 64 21.76 7.08 -2.33
C SER A 64 22.29 6.73 -0.95
N GLU A 65 22.04 5.52 -0.47
CA GLU A 65 22.56 5.03 0.83
C GLU A 65 24.09 5.01 0.88
N GLU A 66 24.73 4.75 -0.26
CA GLU A 66 26.19 4.68 -0.38
C GLU A 66 26.87 6.06 -0.40
N THR A 67 26.22 7.07 -0.97
CA THR A 67 26.86 8.39 -1.21
C THR A 67 26.20 9.56 -0.49
N GLY A 68 25.02 9.37 0.11
CA GLY A 68 24.24 10.42 0.76
C GLY A 68 23.72 11.50 -0.19
N ARG A 69 23.83 11.31 -1.51
CA ARG A 69 23.42 12.31 -2.51
C ARG A 69 22.02 12.04 -3.04
N PRO A 70 21.19 13.08 -3.25
CA PRO A 70 19.91 12.93 -3.92
C PRO A 70 20.14 12.42 -5.35
N TRP A 71 19.41 11.39 -5.74
CA TRP A 71 19.50 10.83 -7.09
C TRP A 71 18.10 10.61 -7.67
N ASN A 72 17.94 10.90 -8.95
CA ASN A 72 16.64 10.86 -9.63
C ASN A 72 16.30 9.40 -9.98
N ARG A 73 15.43 8.78 -9.19
CA ARG A 73 14.83 7.48 -9.52
C ARG A 73 13.58 7.71 -10.37
N ILE A 74 13.58 7.17 -11.59
CA ILE A 74 12.35 7.00 -12.37
C ILE A 74 11.47 6.01 -11.60
N HIS A 75 10.32 6.46 -11.11
CA HIS A 75 9.44 5.64 -10.27
C HIS A 75 8.42 4.86 -11.10
N ALA A 76 7.93 5.48 -12.18
CA ALA A 76 6.99 4.87 -13.10
C ALA A 76 7.08 5.53 -14.49
N LEU A 77 6.65 4.78 -15.51
CA LEU A 77 6.26 5.35 -16.79
C LEU A 77 4.87 5.98 -16.64
N THR A 78 4.62 7.08 -17.34
CA THR A 78 3.23 7.55 -17.53
C THR A 78 2.52 6.62 -18.52
N PRO A 79 1.17 6.62 -18.60
CA PRO A 79 0.45 5.92 -19.67
C PRO A 79 0.95 6.24 -21.09
N ALA A 80 1.36 7.49 -21.35
CA ALA A 80 2.03 7.85 -22.60
C ALA A 80 3.42 7.21 -22.71
N GLY A 81 4.19 7.22 -21.62
CA GLY A 81 5.46 6.50 -21.49
C GLY A 81 5.35 5.01 -21.79
N GLU A 82 4.35 4.34 -21.25
CA GLU A 82 4.06 2.91 -21.46
C GLU A 82 3.67 2.62 -22.91
N ALA A 83 2.76 3.41 -23.48
CA ALA A 83 2.34 3.25 -24.88
C ALA A 83 3.51 3.44 -25.85
N ILE A 84 4.39 4.39 -25.58
CA ILE A 84 5.61 4.57 -26.37
C ILE A 84 6.59 3.43 -26.10
N ALA A 85 6.85 3.04 -24.85
CA ALA A 85 7.78 1.95 -24.50
C ALA A 85 7.37 0.61 -25.14
N ALA A 86 6.08 0.26 -25.09
CA ALA A 86 5.54 -0.93 -25.73
C ALA A 86 5.78 -0.93 -27.25
N SER A 87 5.66 0.23 -27.91
CA SER A 87 5.98 0.35 -29.34
C SER A 87 7.49 0.21 -29.66
N LEU A 88 8.36 0.28 -28.65
CA LEU A 88 9.81 0.11 -28.80
C LEU A 88 10.27 -1.34 -28.63
N GLU A 89 9.54 -2.16 -27.88
CA GLU A 89 9.91 -3.56 -27.60
C GLU A 89 9.88 -4.45 -28.85
N GLU A 90 9.13 -4.05 -29.89
CA GLU A 90 9.02 -4.76 -31.17
C GLU A 90 10.16 -4.50 -32.17
N GLY A 91 11.24 -3.79 -31.76
CA GLY A 91 12.34 -3.42 -32.66
C GLY A 91 11.94 -2.34 -33.69
N GLY A 92 10.93 -1.55 -33.37
CA GLY A 92 10.40 -0.49 -34.22
C GLY A 92 11.37 0.69 -34.44
N PRO A 93 11.08 1.55 -35.44
CA PRO A 93 11.87 2.75 -35.73
C PRO A 93 11.84 3.75 -34.57
N LEU A 94 12.83 4.66 -34.52
CA LEU A 94 12.85 5.74 -33.52
C LEU A 94 11.55 6.56 -33.57
N VAL A 95 10.94 6.75 -32.41
CA VAL A 95 9.68 7.47 -32.26
C VAL A 95 9.89 8.96 -32.51
N THR A 96 9.00 9.56 -33.31
CA THR A 96 8.99 10.99 -33.60
C THR A 96 8.40 11.79 -32.45
N LEU A 97 8.82 13.05 -32.29
CA LEU A 97 8.26 13.94 -31.27
C LEU A 97 6.75 14.19 -31.48
N ASP A 98 6.28 14.19 -32.72
CA ASP A 98 4.86 14.37 -33.03
C ASP A 98 4.01 13.19 -32.49
N ARG A 99 4.51 11.96 -32.62
CA ARG A 99 3.85 10.77 -32.06
C ARG A 99 3.87 10.76 -30.53
N ILE A 100 4.92 11.31 -29.92
CA ILE A 100 4.95 11.52 -28.46
C ILE A 100 3.90 12.55 -28.05
N ALA A 101 3.79 13.67 -28.78
CA ALA A 101 2.78 14.69 -28.52
C ALA A 101 1.35 14.13 -28.68
N GLU A 102 1.11 13.29 -29.69
CA GLU A 102 -0.16 12.59 -29.88
C GLU A 102 -0.47 11.63 -28.73
N ALA A 103 0.50 10.83 -28.27
CA ALA A 103 0.30 9.91 -27.15
C ALA A 103 0.01 10.65 -25.83
N VAL A 104 0.72 11.75 -25.58
CA VAL A 104 0.49 12.60 -24.39
C VAL A 104 -0.86 13.33 -24.49
N ALA A 105 -1.25 13.79 -25.68
CA ALA A 105 -2.57 14.39 -25.88
C ALA A 105 -3.70 13.36 -25.73
N ALA A 106 -3.50 12.12 -26.20
CA ALA A 106 -4.46 11.03 -26.07
C ALA A 106 -4.71 10.67 -24.60
N GLN A 107 -3.67 10.72 -23.74
CA GLN A 107 -3.79 10.55 -22.29
C GLN A 107 -4.72 11.61 -21.65
N ALA A 108 -4.72 12.84 -22.18
CA ALA A 108 -5.59 13.90 -21.69
C ALA A 108 -7.06 13.77 -22.15
N THR A 109 -7.34 12.88 -23.11
CA THR A 109 -8.67 12.72 -23.73
C THR A 109 -9.43 11.48 -23.32
N THR A 110 -8.92 10.63 -22.42
CA THR A 110 -9.77 9.59 -21.81
C THR A 110 -10.83 10.29 -20.98
N PRO A 111 -12.13 10.24 -21.36
CA PRO A 111 -13.17 10.88 -20.58
C PRO A 111 -13.41 9.99 -19.36
N ALA A 112 -12.69 10.25 -18.27
CA ALA A 112 -13.19 9.89 -16.96
C ALA A 112 -14.51 10.63 -16.80
N THR A 113 -15.64 9.91 -16.85
CA THR A 113 -16.92 10.43 -16.38
C THR A 113 -16.65 11.09 -15.02
N PRO A 114 -16.81 12.42 -14.87
CA PRO A 114 -16.48 13.06 -13.60
C PRO A 114 -17.47 12.53 -12.58
N ALA A 115 -16.97 11.69 -11.67
CA ALA A 115 -17.63 11.49 -10.40
C ALA A 115 -17.91 12.89 -9.81
N PRO A 116 -19.07 13.11 -9.16
CA PRO A 116 -19.36 14.38 -8.54
C PRO A 116 -18.15 14.79 -7.68
N ALA A 117 -17.64 16.00 -7.91
CA ALA A 117 -16.43 16.45 -7.23
C ALA A 117 -16.68 16.47 -5.73
N VAL A 118 -16.08 15.53 -5.00
CA VAL A 118 -16.14 15.44 -3.53
C VAL A 118 -15.64 16.77 -2.97
N THR A 119 -16.50 17.46 -2.22
CA THR A 119 -16.15 18.69 -1.50
C THR A 119 -15.78 18.36 -0.06
N PRO A 120 -15.08 19.25 0.67
CA PRO A 120 -14.79 19.02 2.07
C PRO A 120 -16.05 18.77 2.92
N GLY A 121 -17.19 19.35 2.54
CA GLY A 121 -18.46 19.15 3.23
C GLY A 121 -19.07 17.75 3.06
N ASP A 122 -18.62 16.97 2.08
CA ASP A 122 -19.05 15.59 1.85
C ASP A 122 -18.23 14.58 2.66
N VAL A 123 -17.12 15.04 3.26
CA VAL A 123 -16.22 14.20 4.05
C VAL A 123 -16.81 13.96 5.43
N ILE A 124 -16.97 12.69 5.80
CA ILE A 124 -17.46 12.29 7.12
C ILE A 124 -16.26 11.78 7.93
N ARG A 125 -16.04 12.41 9.09
CA ARG A 125 -15.06 11.99 10.10
C ARG A 125 -15.74 11.99 11.48
N PRO A 126 -15.69 10.88 12.24
CA PRO A 126 -16.31 10.85 13.57
C PRO A 126 -15.74 11.91 14.51
N GLY A 127 -16.60 12.57 15.29
CA GLY A 127 -16.19 13.62 16.24
C GLY A 127 -15.74 14.94 15.59
N VAL A 128 -15.86 15.06 14.26
CA VAL A 128 -15.48 16.25 13.50
C VAL A 128 -16.73 16.88 12.91
N THR A 129 -16.84 18.20 13.03
CA THR A 129 -17.90 18.98 12.40
C THR A 129 -17.32 19.75 11.23
N ILE A 130 -17.84 19.50 10.02
CA ILE A 130 -17.48 20.27 8.82
C ILE A 130 -18.67 21.11 8.39
N ARG A 131 -18.45 22.41 8.23
CA ARG A 131 -19.50 23.36 7.80
C ARG A 131 -19.03 24.17 6.62
N LYS A 132 -19.94 24.43 5.68
CA LYS A 132 -19.69 25.39 4.61
C LYS A 132 -19.86 26.79 5.17
N ASP A 133 -18.79 27.58 5.15
CA ASP A 133 -18.69 28.92 5.75
C ASP A 133 -18.41 29.98 4.69
N GLY A 134 -19.09 29.88 3.55
CA GLY A 134 -18.93 30.79 2.42
C GLY A 134 -19.03 30.11 1.06
N ARG A 135 -18.81 30.89 0.00
CA ARG A 135 -18.95 30.41 -1.37
C ARG A 135 -17.89 29.37 -1.74
N MET A 136 -16.68 29.49 -1.17
CA MET A 136 -15.49 28.68 -1.47
C MET A 136 -14.73 28.30 -0.18
N GLN A 137 -15.43 28.18 0.94
CA GLN A 137 -14.81 28.02 2.26
C GLN A 137 -15.56 27.00 3.10
N TRP A 138 -14.81 26.17 3.81
CA TRP A 138 -15.31 25.20 4.78
C TRP A 138 -14.53 25.33 6.08
N THR A 139 -15.22 25.26 7.21
CA THR A 139 -14.60 25.13 8.53
C THR A 139 -14.61 23.68 8.95
N VAL A 140 -13.50 23.25 9.55
CA VAL A 140 -13.31 21.91 10.12
C VAL A 140 -13.06 22.09 11.61
N GLU A 141 -13.98 21.59 12.44
CA GLU A 141 -13.97 21.78 13.89
C GLU A 141 -13.87 20.43 14.63
N ARG A 142 -12.98 20.37 15.62
CA ARG A 142 -12.86 19.26 16.58
C ARG A 142 -12.50 19.82 17.95
N ASP A 143 -13.20 19.39 18.99
CA ASP A 143 -12.93 19.75 20.39
C ASP A 143 -12.82 21.27 20.65
N GLY A 144 -13.59 22.08 19.92
CA GLY A 144 -13.55 23.55 20.00
C GLY A 144 -12.37 24.20 19.28
N HIS A 145 -11.53 23.42 18.59
CA HIS A 145 -10.50 23.91 17.70
C HIS A 145 -10.99 23.91 16.25
N MET A 146 -10.56 24.91 15.48
CA MET A 146 -11.05 25.13 14.12
C MET A 146 -9.90 25.37 13.14
N GLY A 147 -9.97 24.68 12.00
CA GLY A 147 -9.24 25.01 10.78
C GLY A 147 -10.19 25.38 9.64
N VAL A 148 -9.62 25.86 8.55
CA VAL A 148 -10.35 26.36 7.38
C VAL A 148 -9.78 25.76 6.10
N ILE A 149 -10.66 25.35 5.18
CA ILE A 149 -10.30 24.89 3.85
C ILE A 149 -10.90 25.85 2.83
N PHE A 150 -10.07 26.33 1.91
CA PHE A 150 -10.48 27.16 0.78
C PHE A 150 -10.48 26.35 -0.53
N ASP A 151 -11.49 26.54 -1.36
CA ASP A 151 -11.46 26.15 -2.77
C ASP A 151 -10.79 27.25 -3.59
N GLU A 152 -9.53 27.02 -3.92
CA GLU A 152 -8.67 27.94 -4.67
C GLU A 152 -8.83 27.78 -6.20
N GLY A 153 -9.61 26.80 -6.67
CA GLY A 153 -10.01 26.67 -8.08
C GLY A 153 -8.85 26.54 -9.07
N GLY A 154 -8.36 25.32 -9.30
CA GLY A 154 -7.48 25.02 -10.45
C GLY A 154 -6.04 25.55 -10.35
N MET A 155 -5.56 25.88 -9.14
CA MET A 155 -4.14 26.18 -8.95
C MET A 155 -3.26 24.94 -9.19
N SER A 156 -2.04 25.18 -9.69
CA SER A 156 -1.06 24.12 -9.97
C SER A 156 -0.55 23.38 -8.73
N ARG A 157 -0.70 23.98 -7.55
CA ARG A 157 -0.28 23.41 -6.26
C ARG A 157 -1.35 22.59 -5.55
N GLY A 158 -2.59 22.56 -6.07
CA GLY A 158 -3.74 21.98 -5.39
C GLY A 158 -4.97 22.86 -5.47
N ARG A 159 -6.15 22.25 -5.58
CA ARG A 159 -7.44 22.95 -5.56
C ARG A 159 -7.80 23.42 -4.14
N TRP A 160 -7.49 22.60 -3.14
CA TRP A 160 -7.87 22.83 -1.75
C TRP A 160 -6.66 23.35 -0.98
N ALA A 161 -6.84 24.48 -0.30
CA ALA A 161 -5.86 25.03 0.62
C ALA A 161 -6.36 24.87 2.06
N ALA A 162 -5.67 24.05 2.85
CA ALA A 162 -5.99 23.77 4.24
C ALA A 162 -5.14 24.67 5.16
N TRP A 163 -5.80 25.42 6.04
CA TRP A 163 -5.22 26.40 6.95
C TRP A 163 -5.65 26.10 8.38
N SER A 164 -4.69 26.05 9.31
CA SER A 164 -4.93 25.81 10.72
C SER A 164 -4.02 26.67 11.57
N PRO A 165 -4.53 27.37 12.60
CA PRO A 165 -3.71 28.17 13.51
C PRO A 165 -2.69 27.32 14.30
N PHE A 166 -2.82 25.99 14.27
CA PHE A 166 -1.91 25.05 14.91
C PHE A 166 -0.89 24.43 13.95
N ALA A 167 -0.93 24.77 12.66
CA ALA A 167 0.06 24.30 11.70
C ALA A 167 1.43 24.94 12.00
N ALA A 168 2.50 24.15 11.92
CA ALA A 168 3.86 24.58 12.24
C ALA A 168 4.50 25.48 11.15
N THR A 169 3.76 25.85 10.11
CA THR A 169 4.28 26.64 8.98
C THR A 169 4.11 28.13 9.22
N ARG A 170 4.98 28.94 8.61
CA ARG A 170 5.00 30.41 8.76
C ARG A 170 3.69 31.14 8.40
N HIS A 171 2.77 30.48 7.72
CA HIS A 171 1.48 31.03 7.30
C HIS A 171 0.30 30.22 7.82
N ASN A 172 0.52 29.32 8.78
CA ASN A 172 -0.52 28.44 9.31
C ASN A 172 -1.16 27.55 8.22
N ILE A 173 -0.44 27.29 7.14
CA ILE A 173 -0.88 26.41 6.06
C ILE A 173 -0.56 24.97 6.48
N ALA A 174 -1.59 24.13 6.49
CA ALA A 174 -1.46 22.70 6.73
C ALA A 174 -1.10 21.95 5.43
N ALA A 175 -1.80 22.22 4.32
CA ALA A 175 -1.55 21.57 3.04
C ALA A 175 -2.14 22.32 1.84
N PHE A 176 -1.63 22.02 0.64
CA PHE A 176 -2.33 22.19 -0.63
C PHE A 176 -2.51 20.82 -1.28
N THR A 177 -3.72 20.50 -1.73
CA THR A 177 -4.03 19.21 -2.35
C THR A 177 -5.13 19.32 -3.40
N HIS A 178 -5.23 18.36 -4.30
CA HIS A 178 -6.34 18.23 -5.23
C HIS A 178 -7.52 17.42 -4.65
N ASN A 179 -7.32 16.76 -3.50
CA ASN A 179 -8.29 15.91 -2.84
C ASN A 179 -8.90 16.58 -1.60
N ALA A 180 -10.23 16.60 -1.52
CA ALA A 180 -10.93 17.22 -0.39
C ALA A 180 -10.73 16.46 0.92
N GLU A 181 -10.60 15.13 0.88
CA GLU A 181 -10.37 14.29 2.06
C GLU A 181 -9.00 14.57 2.66
N GLU A 182 -7.95 14.60 1.83
CA GLU A 182 -6.60 14.96 2.26
C GLU A 182 -6.54 16.36 2.88
N ALA A 183 -7.33 17.31 2.38
CA ALA A 183 -7.40 18.65 2.96
C ALA A 183 -8.01 18.62 4.37
N VAL A 184 -9.05 17.82 4.59
CA VAL A 184 -9.65 17.62 5.93
C VAL A 184 -8.67 16.92 6.86
N ASP A 185 -8.05 15.83 6.41
CA ASP A 185 -7.10 15.07 7.22
C ASP A 185 -5.87 15.90 7.58
N ALA A 186 -5.39 16.77 6.67
CA ALA A 186 -4.34 17.74 6.96
C ALA A 186 -4.72 18.75 8.06
N ILE A 187 -5.98 19.21 8.10
CA ILE A 187 -6.44 20.03 9.24
C ILE A 187 -6.43 19.20 10.52
N LEU A 188 -7.01 17.99 10.51
CA LEU A 188 -7.11 17.14 11.69
C LEU A 188 -5.73 16.73 12.24
N ALA A 189 -4.72 16.61 11.39
CA ALA A 189 -3.33 16.37 11.80
C ALA A 189 -2.73 17.54 12.58
N THR A 190 -3.27 18.75 12.46
CA THR A 190 -2.79 19.94 13.19
C THR A 190 -3.56 20.21 14.48
N LEU A 191 -4.86 19.85 14.51
CA LEU A 191 -5.71 20.11 15.67
C LEU A 191 -5.39 19.11 16.79
N PRO A 192 -5.36 19.51 18.06
CA PRO A 192 -5.43 18.57 19.18
C PRO A 192 -6.67 17.68 19.11
N ALA A 193 -6.65 16.59 19.86
CA ALA A 193 -7.83 15.75 20.06
C ALA A 193 -7.92 15.31 21.52
N ARG A 194 -9.11 15.38 22.10
CA ARG A 194 -9.37 14.81 23.43
C ARG A 194 -9.44 13.30 23.34
N VAL A 195 -8.86 12.63 24.33
CA VAL A 195 -8.92 11.17 24.48
C VAL A 195 -10.36 10.67 24.46
N SER A 196 -11.27 11.34 25.18
CA SER A 196 -12.70 11.00 25.22
C SER A 196 -13.38 11.11 23.85
N THR A 197 -13.01 12.09 23.03
CA THR A 197 -13.52 12.25 21.66
C THR A 197 -13.03 11.13 20.76
N LEU A 198 -11.76 10.76 20.85
CA LEU A 198 -11.18 9.64 20.09
C LEU A 198 -11.80 8.31 20.47
N ALA A 199 -11.93 8.03 21.77
CA ALA A 199 -12.58 6.84 22.30
C ALA A 199 -14.00 6.67 21.74
N LYS A 200 -14.80 7.74 21.78
CA LYS A 200 -16.16 7.74 21.21
C LYS A 200 -16.17 7.55 19.69
N ALA A 201 -15.19 8.12 18.99
CA ALA A 201 -15.07 8.05 17.53
C ALA A 201 -14.68 6.64 17.03
N SER A 202 -13.79 5.96 17.75
CA SER A 202 -13.28 4.63 17.39
C SER A 202 -14.07 3.48 18.02
N GLY A 203 -14.91 3.76 19.02
CA GLY A 203 -15.61 2.72 19.78
C GLY A 203 -14.75 2.05 20.84
N HIS A 204 -13.57 2.59 21.14
CA HIS A 204 -12.68 2.11 22.20
C HIS A 204 -12.91 2.84 23.52
N THR A 205 -12.33 2.33 24.61
CA THR A 205 -12.36 3.01 25.90
C THR A 205 -11.30 4.11 25.97
N PRO A 206 -11.48 5.15 26.81
CA PRO A 206 -10.42 6.14 27.06
C PRO A 206 -9.09 5.52 27.51
N ALA A 207 -9.14 4.40 28.25
CA ALA A 207 -7.94 3.68 28.68
C ALA A 207 -7.17 3.11 27.48
N ASP A 208 -7.86 2.47 26.52
CA ASP A 208 -7.22 1.93 25.31
C ASP A 208 -6.50 3.02 24.52
N ILE A 209 -7.12 4.20 24.39
CA ILE A 209 -6.51 5.36 23.72
C ILE A 209 -5.26 5.85 24.46
N VAL A 210 -5.31 5.91 25.80
CA VAL A 210 -4.18 6.36 26.62
C VAL A 210 -3.03 5.36 26.59
N ASP A 211 -3.33 4.06 26.67
CA ASP A 211 -2.33 2.98 26.61
C ASP A 211 -1.63 2.97 25.23
N GLU A 212 -2.39 3.16 24.16
CA GLU A 212 -1.83 3.28 22.81
C GLU A 212 -0.97 4.53 22.65
N ALA A 213 -1.45 5.66 23.17
CA ALA A 213 -0.68 6.90 23.19
C ALA A 213 0.61 6.75 24.04
N GLY A 214 0.57 5.97 25.12
CA GLY A 214 1.75 5.63 25.91
C GLY A 214 2.80 4.87 25.10
N THR A 215 2.36 3.85 24.38
CA THR A 215 3.23 3.06 23.49
C THR A 215 3.84 3.94 22.39
N LEU A 216 3.02 4.76 21.75
CA LEU A 216 3.48 5.72 20.75
C LEU A 216 4.48 6.74 21.32
N ALA A 217 4.28 7.18 22.57
CA ALA A 217 5.19 8.10 23.24
C ALA A 217 6.57 7.48 23.45
N ASP A 218 6.63 6.21 23.85
CA ASP A 218 7.90 5.48 24.01
C ASP A 218 8.61 5.28 22.66
N GLU A 219 7.87 4.95 21.61
CA GLU A 219 8.40 4.83 20.25
C GLU A 219 8.97 6.16 19.76
N TRP A 220 8.22 7.25 19.91
CA TRP A 220 8.64 8.56 19.43
C TRP A 220 9.77 9.17 20.24
N ALA A 221 9.84 8.88 21.55
CA ALA A 221 10.96 9.30 22.38
C ALA A 221 12.31 8.82 21.82
N SER A 222 12.34 7.63 21.19
CA SER A 222 13.53 7.10 20.53
C SER A 222 13.92 7.83 19.23
N GLN A 223 13.00 8.56 18.61
CA GLN A 223 13.15 9.21 17.30
C GLN A 223 13.37 10.74 17.39
N GLY A 224 13.30 11.30 18.59
CA GLY A 224 13.51 12.73 18.86
C GLY A 224 12.32 13.40 19.58
N PRO A 225 12.41 14.70 19.91
CA PRO A 225 11.40 15.37 20.70
C PRO A 225 10.10 15.56 19.90
N ARG A 226 9.15 14.63 20.04
CA ARG A 226 7.79 14.71 19.51
C ARG A 226 6.80 14.58 20.67
N ALA A 227 5.99 15.61 20.89
CA ALA A 227 5.00 15.60 21.95
C ALA A 227 3.77 14.77 21.53
N VAL A 228 3.52 13.68 22.26
CA VAL A 228 2.29 12.89 22.12
C VAL A 228 1.13 13.56 22.85
N PHE A 229 1.32 13.90 24.13
CA PHE A 229 0.34 14.63 24.92
C PHE A 229 0.61 16.15 24.86
N ARG A 230 -0.46 16.94 24.75
CA ARG A 230 -0.42 18.42 24.84
C ARG A 230 -0.75 18.95 26.23
N THR A 231 -1.51 18.18 27.02
CA THR A 231 -1.82 18.47 28.42
C THR A 231 -1.24 17.39 29.32
N ALA A 232 -1.14 17.69 30.62
CA ALA A 232 -0.79 16.65 31.60
C ALA A 232 -1.85 15.55 31.57
N VAL A 233 -1.42 14.29 31.66
CA VAL A 233 -2.31 13.12 31.54
C VAL A 233 -3.20 13.04 32.78
N ILE A 234 -4.37 13.67 32.70
CA ILE A 234 -5.48 13.50 33.66
C ILE A 234 -6.57 12.76 32.90
N ALA A 235 -6.51 11.43 32.92
CA ALA A 235 -7.53 10.51 32.41
C ALA A 235 -8.19 10.95 31.08
N ASP A 236 -9.52 11.11 31.07
CA ASP A 236 -10.40 11.37 29.92
C ASP A 236 -10.34 12.79 29.35
N GLU A 237 -9.69 13.71 30.06
CA GLU A 237 -9.48 15.11 29.65
C GLU A 237 -8.12 15.34 28.97
N ALA A 238 -7.27 14.30 28.89
CA ALA A 238 -6.00 14.40 28.21
C ALA A 238 -6.18 14.74 26.72
N GLU A 239 -5.35 15.65 26.22
CA GLU A 239 -5.31 16.03 24.81
C GLU A 239 -4.07 15.45 24.14
N LEU A 240 -4.30 14.69 23.06
CA LEU A 240 -3.26 14.25 22.17
C LEU A 240 -2.94 15.36 21.14
N SER A 241 -1.69 15.42 20.70
CA SER A 241 -1.34 16.19 19.52
C SER A 241 -2.03 15.61 18.29
N GLY A 242 -2.35 16.45 17.30
CA GLY A 242 -3.02 16.00 16.08
C GLY A 242 -2.35 14.82 15.37
N PRO A 243 -1.00 14.79 15.23
CA PRO A 243 -0.32 13.64 14.63
C PRO A 243 -0.43 12.38 15.48
N ALA A 244 -0.37 12.51 16.81
CA ALA A 244 -0.50 11.37 17.71
C ALA A 244 -1.91 10.80 17.70
N ALA A 245 -2.93 11.66 17.66
CA ALA A 245 -4.32 11.25 17.57
C ALA A 245 -4.61 10.42 16.31
N LEU A 246 -4.04 10.80 15.17
CA LEU A 246 -4.18 10.04 13.92
C LEU A 246 -3.45 8.69 14.00
N ALA A 247 -2.20 8.68 14.48
CA ALA A 247 -1.42 7.45 14.60
C ALA A 247 -2.08 6.42 15.54
N VAL A 248 -2.63 6.87 16.68
CA VAL A 248 -3.37 6.01 17.61
C VAL A 248 -4.60 5.40 16.95
N LEU A 249 -5.39 6.19 16.21
CA LEU A 249 -6.57 5.66 15.52
C LEU A 249 -6.20 4.65 14.43
N GLU A 250 -5.12 4.91 13.69
CA GLU A 250 -4.62 3.99 12.67
C GLU A 250 -4.15 2.66 13.27
N ALA A 251 -3.38 2.72 14.36
CA ALA A 251 -2.89 1.53 15.06
C ALA A 251 -4.04 0.66 15.61
N LEU A 252 -5.05 1.29 16.19
CA LEU A 252 -6.23 0.59 16.71
C LEU A 252 -7.06 -0.04 15.58
N ALA A 253 -7.24 0.67 14.47
CA ALA A 253 -7.93 0.12 13.29
C ALA A 253 -7.16 -1.06 12.68
N ALA A 254 -5.83 -0.99 12.63
CA ALA A 254 -4.99 -2.09 12.15
C ALA A 254 -5.14 -3.35 13.02
N ARG A 255 -5.12 -3.21 14.35
CA ARG A 255 -5.35 -4.34 15.27
C ARG A 255 -6.74 -4.94 15.13
N ALA A 256 -7.77 -4.11 15.01
CA ALA A 256 -9.13 -4.59 14.78
C ALA A 256 -9.23 -5.39 13.47
N ALA A 257 -8.52 -4.95 12.42
CA ALA A 257 -8.44 -5.68 11.16
C ALA A 257 -7.69 -7.01 11.29
N GLU A 258 -6.59 -7.05 12.04
CA GLU A 258 -5.84 -8.28 12.33
C GLU A 258 -6.67 -9.28 13.14
N GLU A 259 -7.40 -8.82 14.14
CA GLU A 259 -8.29 -9.66 14.96
C GLU A 259 -9.45 -10.22 14.12
N THR A 260 -10.04 -9.39 13.26
CA THR A 260 -11.08 -9.83 12.31
C THR A 260 -10.52 -10.85 11.31
N ALA A 261 -9.29 -10.64 10.82
CA ALA A 261 -8.64 -11.58 9.91
C ALA A 261 -8.28 -12.91 10.60
N ALA A 262 -7.89 -12.87 11.87
CA ALA A 262 -7.63 -14.07 12.68
C ALA A 262 -8.93 -14.85 12.97
N GLU A 263 -10.04 -14.16 13.23
CA GLU A 263 -11.35 -14.79 13.44
C GLU A 263 -11.93 -15.39 12.14
N ALA A 264 -11.62 -14.79 10.99
CA ALA A 264 -12.03 -15.29 9.67
C ALA A 264 -11.14 -16.41 9.10
N ALA A 265 -10.10 -16.84 9.81
CA ALA A 265 -9.27 -17.96 9.37
C ALA A 265 -10.12 -19.23 9.26
N PRO A 266 -10.14 -19.93 8.11
CA PRO A 266 -11.01 -21.09 7.92
C PRO A 266 -10.66 -22.17 8.91
N VAL A 267 -11.67 -22.73 9.55
CA VAL A 267 -11.49 -23.77 10.57
C VAL A 267 -11.59 -25.13 9.88
N PRO A 268 -10.72 -26.11 10.22
CA PRO A 268 -10.88 -27.45 9.70
C PRO A 268 -12.24 -28.04 10.11
N GLY A 269 -12.98 -28.55 9.12
CA GLY A 269 -14.14 -29.40 9.37
C GLY A 269 -13.78 -30.74 10.02
N GLU A 270 -14.73 -31.66 10.09
CA GLU A 270 -14.47 -32.98 10.66
C GLU A 270 -13.47 -33.78 9.78
N PRO A 271 -12.38 -34.31 10.36
CA PRO A 271 -11.38 -35.07 9.61
C PRO A 271 -11.91 -36.46 9.18
N GLU A 272 -11.68 -36.81 7.92
CA GLU A 272 -12.06 -38.09 7.32
C GLU A 272 -10.84 -38.84 6.78
N TRP A 273 -10.76 -40.16 7.02
CA TRP A 273 -9.72 -41.03 6.44
C TRP A 273 -10.07 -41.42 5.00
N ARG A 274 -9.57 -40.66 4.01
CA ARG A 274 -9.97 -40.78 2.60
C ARG A 274 -8.80 -40.61 1.63
N THR A 275 -9.03 -40.96 0.36
CA THR A 275 -8.10 -40.57 -0.72
C THR A 275 -8.35 -39.11 -1.09
N LEU A 276 -7.32 -38.43 -1.61
CA LEU A 276 -7.45 -37.03 -2.06
C LEU A 276 -8.08 -36.89 -3.46
N LYS A 277 -8.66 -37.98 -4.00
CA LYS A 277 -9.34 -37.92 -5.30
C LYS A 277 -10.67 -37.17 -5.13
N GLY A 278 -10.84 -36.09 -5.90
CA GLY A 278 -12.06 -35.28 -5.89
C GLY A 278 -12.25 -34.41 -4.63
N VAL A 279 -11.22 -34.28 -3.79
CA VAL A 279 -11.21 -33.30 -2.69
C VAL A 279 -11.07 -31.91 -3.30
N GLN A 280 -11.93 -30.98 -2.90
CA GLN A 280 -11.85 -29.59 -3.33
C GLN A 280 -10.80 -28.86 -2.47
N VAL A 281 -9.96 -28.07 -3.13
CA VAL A 281 -9.06 -27.13 -2.46
C VAL A 281 -9.79 -25.80 -2.22
N PRO A 282 -9.53 -25.09 -1.11
CA PRO A 282 -8.63 -25.48 -0.02
C PRO A 282 -9.23 -26.54 0.92
N PHE A 283 -8.38 -27.37 1.52
CA PHE A 283 -8.76 -28.32 2.56
C PHE A 283 -7.61 -28.45 3.58
N PHE A 284 -7.85 -29.13 4.69
CA PHE A 284 -6.85 -29.40 5.71
C PHE A 284 -6.36 -30.85 5.64
N LEU A 285 -5.05 -31.03 5.75
CA LEU A 285 -4.37 -32.32 5.79
C LEU A 285 -3.68 -32.46 7.15
N TYR A 286 -3.96 -33.52 7.90
CA TYR A 286 -3.37 -33.70 9.22
C TYR A 286 -2.01 -34.41 9.13
N GLY A 287 -1.04 -33.92 9.89
CA GLY A 287 0.31 -34.46 9.95
C GLY A 287 1.23 -33.66 10.85
N GLU A 288 2.50 -34.01 10.85
CA GLU A 288 3.50 -33.40 11.72
C GLU A 288 4.65 -32.85 10.89
N GLU A 289 5.21 -31.71 11.31
CA GLU A 289 6.47 -31.25 10.77
C GLU A 289 7.61 -32.10 11.34
N ARG A 290 8.44 -32.62 10.44
CA ARG A 290 9.66 -33.34 10.80
C ARG A 290 10.87 -32.43 10.70
N GLU A 291 11.94 -32.86 11.37
CA GLU A 291 13.25 -32.24 11.28
C GLU A 291 13.67 -32.03 9.82
N GLY A 292 14.06 -30.80 9.48
CA GLY A 292 14.32 -30.38 8.09
C GLY A 292 13.13 -29.77 7.35
N GLY A 293 12.05 -29.39 8.05
CA GLY A 293 10.92 -28.62 7.49
C GLY A 293 9.99 -29.41 6.58
N ARG A 294 10.12 -30.74 6.57
CA ARG A 294 9.29 -31.64 5.75
C ARG A 294 8.02 -32.01 6.50
N PHE A 295 6.88 -31.78 5.87
CA PHE A 295 5.61 -32.24 6.38
C PHE A 295 5.45 -33.75 6.16
N ALA A 296 5.10 -34.48 7.22
CA ALA A 296 4.78 -35.89 7.17
C ALA A 296 3.29 -36.10 7.48
N PRO A 297 2.47 -36.47 6.49
CA PRO A 297 1.05 -36.70 6.72
C PRO A 297 0.80 -37.85 7.70
N ALA A 298 -0.26 -37.73 8.50
CA ALA A 298 -0.66 -38.74 9.47
C ALA A 298 -1.00 -40.06 8.76
N GLY A 299 -0.30 -41.14 9.14
CA GLY A 299 -0.39 -42.46 8.51
C GLY A 299 -1.30 -43.47 9.23
N ASP A 300 -1.73 -43.17 10.46
CA ASP A 300 -2.57 -44.09 11.24
C ASP A 300 -4.05 -43.93 10.89
N ARG A 301 -4.66 -44.96 10.31
CA ARG A 301 -6.09 -44.98 9.99
C ARG A 301 -7.01 -44.90 11.21
N LYS A 302 -6.54 -45.26 12.40
CA LYS A 302 -7.39 -45.36 13.61
C LYS A 302 -7.46 -44.05 14.39
N GLN A 303 -6.47 -43.19 14.23
CA GLN A 303 -6.35 -41.97 15.02
C GLN A 303 -5.78 -40.84 14.16
N VAL A 304 -6.43 -39.68 14.22
CA VAL A 304 -5.87 -38.44 13.66
C VAL A 304 -4.72 -37.98 14.57
N THR A 305 -3.54 -37.81 14.01
CA THR A 305 -2.36 -37.28 14.72
C THR A 305 -1.83 -36.05 14.02
N GLY A 306 -1.13 -35.20 14.76
CA GLY A 306 -0.53 -33.98 14.24
C GLY A 306 -1.48 -32.79 14.10
N GLN A 307 -0.97 -31.72 13.50
CA GLN A 307 -1.67 -30.46 13.28
C GLN A 307 -2.30 -30.41 11.89
N PRO A 308 -3.44 -29.71 11.72
CA PRO A 308 -4.04 -29.51 10.41
C PRO A 308 -3.18 -28.54 9.59
N LEU A 309 -2.74 -28.97 8.41
CA LEU A 309 -2.05 -28.14 7.43
C LEU A 309 -3.00 -27.78 6.29
N ARG A 310 -3.18 -26.49 6.01
CA ARG A 310 -4.04 -26.04 4.94
C ARG A 310 -3.36 -26.23 3.59
N VAL A 311 -3.97 -27.04 2.73
CA VAL A 311 -3.54 -27.31 1.36
C VAL A 311 -4.39 -26.50 0.41
N VAL A 312 -3.77 -25.58 -0.33
CA VAL A 312 -4.44 -24.66 -1.27
C VAL A 312 -4.38 -25.14 -2.71
N ARG A 313 -3.46 -26.05 -3.03
CA ARG A 313 -3.30 -26.63 -4.37
C ARG A 313 -2.98 -28.11 -4.30
N LEU A 314 -3.47 -28.88 -5.28
CA LEU A 314 -3.13 -30.29 -5.48
C LEU A 314 -2.84 -30.54 -6.96
N TRP A 315 -1.81 -31.33 -7.24
CA TRP A 315 -1.51 -31.80 -8.59
C TRP A 315 -0.85 -33.19 -8.57
N MET A 316 -0.68 -33.75 -9.76
CA MET A 316 0.00 -35.02 -9.98
C MET A 316 1.25 -34.78 -10.82
N SER A 317 2.33 -35.48 -10.50
CA SER A 317 3.50 -35.62 -11.36
C SER A 317 3.85 -37.11 -11.44
N GLY A 318 3.59 -37.71 -12.60
CA GLY A 318 3.57 -39.17 -12.74
C GLY A 318 2.52 -39.82 -11.83
N ASP A 319 2.92 -40.85 -11.08
CA ASP A 319 2.05 -41.58 -10.15
C ASP A 319 2.02 -40.98 -8.74
N ILE A 320 2.72 -39.85 -8.53
CA ILE A 320 2.90 -39.21 -7.23
C ILE A 320 2.01 -37.97 -7.15
N ARG A 321 1.34 -37.81 -6.01
CA ARG A 321 0.56 -36.63 -5.68
C ARG A 321 1.41 -35.62 -4.93
N TYR A 322 1.21 -34.36 -5.28
CA TYR A 322 1.81 -33.20 -4.63
C TYR A 322 0.73 -32.24 -4.16
N GLY A 323 1.04 -31.47 -3.13
CA GLY A 323 0.22 -30.35 -2.67
C GLY A 323 1.06 -29.11 -2.45
N GLU A 324 0.40 -27.97 -2.31
CA GLU A 324 1.03 -26.71 -1.90
C GLU A 324 0.22 -26.18 -0.72
N ASP A 325 0.91 -25.78 0.34
CA ASP A 325 0.28 -25.09 1.47
C ASP A 325 0.16 -23.58 1.24
N GLU A 326 -0.48 -22.87 2.16
CA GLU A 326 -0.71 -21.42 2.04
C GLU A 326 0.58 -20.57 2.05
N THR A 327 1.71 -21.16 2.44
CA THR A 327 3.02 -20.49 2.40
C THR A 327 3.76 -20.70 1.07
N GLY A 328 3.14 -21.44 0.13
CA GLY A 328 3.77 -21.82 -1.14
C GLY A 328 4.71 -23.02 -1.03
N ARG A 329 4.72 -23.73 0.11
CA ARG A 329 5.59 -24.90 0.31
C ARG A 329 5.00 -26.13 -0.39
N GLU A 330 5.83 -26.79 -1.18
CA GLU A 330 5.47 -28.06 -1.82
C GLU A 330 5.46 -29.22 -0.81
N LEU A 331 4.39 -30.00 -0.86
CA LEU A 331 4.12 -31.17 -0.03
C LEU A 331 4.17 -32.43 -0.88
N TYR A 332 4.94 -33.41 -0.43
CA TYR A 332 5.02 -34.72 -1.06
C TYR A 332 3.96 -35.66 -0.48
N LEU A 333 2.98 -36.08 -1.29
CA LEU A 333 1.77 -36.81 -0.84
C LEU A 333 1.67 -38.24 -1.41
N TRP A 334 2.81 -38.94 -1.50
CA TRP A 334 2.93 -40.35 -1.94
C TRP A 334 2.08 -40.67 -3.21
N GLY A 335 1.71 -41.94 -3.40
CA GLY A 335 0.99 -42.40 -4.59
C GLY A 335 -0.46 -41.94 -4.68
N ALA A 336 -1.03 -41.98 -5.89
CA ALA A 336 -2.41 -41.55 -6.18
C ALA A 336 -3.49 -42.22 -5.30
N ALA A 337 -3.28 -43.45 -4.85
CA ALA A 337 -4.22 -44.22 -4.04
C ALA A 337 -4.01 -44.07 -2.52
N SER A 338 -3.00 -43.32 -2.09
CA SER A 338 -2.72 -43.07 -0.68
C SER A 338 -3.90 -42.39 0.01
N LYS A 339 -4.18 -42.81 1.24
CA LYS A 339 -5.22 -42.24 2.10
C LYS A 339 -4.58 -41.38 3.18
N PHE A 340 -5.33 -40.37 3.59
CA PHE A 340 -4.91 -39.36 4.54
C PHE A 340 -6.10 -38.95 5.40
N TRP A 341 -5.81 -38.40 6.57
CA TRP A 341 -6.77 -37.61 7.33
C TRP A 341 -6.90 -36.24 6.68
N ALA A 342 -8.06 -35.97 6.09
CA ALA A 342 -8.36 -34.70 5.43
C ALA A 342 -9.69 -34.13 5.91
N ALA A 343 -9.77 -32.82 6.09
CA ALA A 343 -10.99 -32.11 6.46
C ALA A 343 -11.26 -30.96 5.47
N PRO A 344 -12.52 -30.65 5.13
CA PRO A 344 -12.83 -29.48 4.31
C PRO A 344 -12.48 -28.19 5.07
N ALA A 345 -12.04 -27.15 4.36
CA ALA A 345 -11.96 -25.81 4.93
C ALA A 345 -13.38 -25.24 5.06
N ARG A 346 -13.80 -24.89 6.27
CA ARG A 346 -15.12 -24.28 6.55
C ARG A 346 -15.00 -22.79 6.79
#